data_AF-A0A5K0UZA4-F1
#
_entry.id   AF-A0A5K0UZA4-F1
#
_cell.length_a   1.000
_cell.length_b   1.000
_cell.length_c   1.000
_cell.angle_alpha   90.00
_cell.angle_beta   90.00
_cell.angle_gamma   90.00
#
_symmetry.space_group_name_H-M   'P 1'
#
loop_
_entity.id
_entity.type
_entity.pdbx_description
1 polymer ?
#
loop_
_entity_poly.entity_id
_entity_poly.type
_entity_poly.pdbx_seq_one_letter_code
_entity_poly.pdbx_strand_id
1 'polypeptide(L)' 'VESFKRTLASFYGNDPLESNDLSRIVGLNHFTRLLKLLDEEKASSKIVHGGERDEKRL' A
#
# COMPACT_ATOMS: atom_id res chain seq x y z
N VAL A 1 1.95 13.37 9.19
CA VAL A 1 1.11 12.76 8.12
C VAL A 1 1.23 13.53 6.81
N GLU A 2 1.00 14.84 6.79
CA GLU A 2 1.01 15.62 5.54
C GLU A 2 2.36 15.68 4.81
N SER A 3 3.47 15.77 5.53
CA SER A 3 4.81 15.67 4.91
C SER A 3 5.02 14.30 4.25
N PHE A 4 4.61 13.22 4.93
CA PHE A 4 4.71 11.85 4.42
C PHE A 4 3.90 11.65 3.13
N LYS A 5 2.65 12.12 3.10
CA LYS A 5 1.81 12.08 1.89
C LYS A 5 2.46 12.80 0.70
N ARG A 6 3.00 14.01 0.93
CA ARG A 6 3.71 14.78 -0.10
C ARG A 6 4.95 14.07 -0.62
N THR A 7 5.72 13.45 0.29
CA THR A 7 6.87 12.65 -0.10
C THR A 7 6.44 11.48 -0.98
N LEU A 8 5.44 10.68 -0.57
CA LEU A 8 4.95 9.56 -1.38
C LEU A 8 4.50 10.02 -2.77
N ALA A 9 3.74 11.11 -2.87
CA ALA A 9 3.31 11.66 -4.15
C ALA A 9 4.48 12.16 -5.03
N SER A 10 5.55 12.67 -4.42
CA SER A 10 6.76 13.09 -5.13
C SER A 10 7.56 11.91 -5.70
N PHE A 11 7.52 10.75 -5.04
CA PHE A 11 8.26 9.55 -5.47
C PHE A 11 7.45 8.68 -6.43
N TYR A 12 6.15 8.50 -6.17
CA TYR A 12 5.31 7.54 -6.88
C TYR A 12 4.18 8.19 -7.68
N GLY A 13 4.13 9.53 -7.72
CA GLY A 13 3.03 10.24 -8.35
C GLY A 13 1.73 10.21 -7.54
N ASN A 14 0.67 10.77 -8.12
CA ASN A 14 -0.64 10.86 -7.45
C ASN A 14 -1.35 9.51 -7.36
N ASP A 15 -0.97 8.54 -8.21
CA ASP A 15 -1.43 7.16 -8.17
C ASP A 15 -0.23 6.23 -8.02
N PRO A 16 0.15 5.88 -6.77
CA PRO A 16 1.31 5.05 -6.52
C PRO A 16 1.22 3.66 -7.16
N LEU A 17 0.02 3.11 -7.39
CA LEU A 17 -0.16 1.76 -7.93
C LEU A 17 0.18 1.67 -9.43
N GLU A 18 0.16 2.79 -10.15
CA GLU A 18 0.63 2.89 -11.54
C GLU A 18 2.12 3.23 -11.63
N SER A 19 2.78 3.55 -10.51
CA SER A 19 4.18 3.95 -10.51
C SER A 19 5.10 2.78 -10.84
N ASN A 20 5.95 2.95 -11.86
CA ASN A 20 7.00 1.98 -12.18
C ASN A 20 8.04 1.80 -11.06
N ASP A 21 8.20 2.83 -10.21
CA ASP A 21 9.12 2.79 -9.07
C ASP A 21 8.52 2.06 -7.86
N LEU A 22 7.21 1.77 -7.87
CA LEU A 22 6.58 0.96 -6.83
C LEU A 22 6.70 -0.52 -7.19
N SER A 23 7.59 -1.23 -6.50
CA SER A 23 7.79 -2.66 -6.72
C SER A 23 6.59 -3.49 -6.27
N ARG A 24 6.37 -4.60 -6.98
CA ARG A 24 5.29 -5.56 -6.67
C ARG A 24 5.66 -6.47 -5.51
N ILE A 25 4.64 -7.03 -4.87
CA ILE A 25 4.80 -8.08 -3.87
C ILE A 25 5.14 -9.40 -4.57
N VAL A 26 6.13 -10.12 -4.06
CA VAL A 26 6.74 -11.30 -4.72
C VAL A 26 5.78 -12.47 -5.01
N GLY A 27 4.64 -12.55 -4.33
CA GLY A 27 3.70 -13.64 -4.53
C GLY A 27 2.49 -13.61 -3.60
N LEU A 28 1.48 -14.42 -3.95
CA LEU A 28 0.19 -14.46 -3.27
C LEU A 28 0.31 -14.71 -1.76
N ASN A 29 1.22 -15.60 -1.35
CA ASN A 29 1.44 -15.90 0.07
C ASN A 29 1.89 -14.66 0.86
N HIS A 30 2.80 -13.86 0.31
CA HIS A 30 3.27 -12.63 0.96
C HIS A 30 2.19 -11.56 0.96
N PHE A 31 1.44 -11.44 -0.14
CA PHE A 31 0.33 -10.51 -0.29
C PHE A 31 -0.77 -10.79 0.74
N THR A 32 -1.27 -12.02 0.80
CA THR A 32 -2.29 -12.45 1.77
C THR A 32 -1.84 -12.25 3.21
N ARG A 33 -0.56 -12.50 3.51
CA ARG A 33 -0.02 -12.25 4.86
C ARG A 33 -0.09 -10.76 5.22
N LEU A 34 0.25 -9.85 4.29
CA LEU A 34 0.18 -8.41 4.52
C LEU A 34 -1.27 -7.92 4.66
N LEU A 35 -2.19 -8.44 3.83
CA LEU A 35 -3.62 -8.11 3.95
C LEU A 35 -4.17 -8.47 5.32
N LYS A 36 -3.85 -9.67 5.83
CA LYS A 36 -4.28 -10.08 7.17
C LYS A 36 -3.82 -9.11 8.26
N LEU A 37 -2.59 -8.61 8.18
CA LEU A 37 -2.06 -7.63 9.14
C LEU A 37 -2.77 -6.26 9.02
N LEU A 38 -3.13 -5.85 7.81
CA LEU A 38 -3.86 -4.61 7.58
C LEU A 38 -5.33 -4.70 8.04
N ASP A 39 -5.94 -5.88 7.87
CA ASP A 39 -7.34 -6.14 8.23
C ASP A 39 -7.54 -6.32 9.76
N GLU A 40 -6.46 -6.49 10.55
CA GLU A 40 -6.55 -6.49 12.00
C GLU A 40 -7.20 -5.20 12.50
N GLU A 41 -8.23 -5.30 13.34
CA GLU A 41 -9.04 -4.16 13.83
C GLU A 41 -8.18 -3.01 14.39
N LYS A 42 -7.10 -3.35 15.10
CA LYS A 42 -6.16 -2.39 15.69
C LYS A 42 -5.37 -1.60 14.65
N ALA A 43 -5.18 -2.16 13.46
CA ALA A 43 -4.49 -1.55 12.34
C ALA A 43 -5.49 -0.83 11.42
N SER A 44 -6.55 -1.51 10.98
CA SER A 44 -7.54 -0.98 10.02
C SER A 44 -8.21 0.31 10.51
N SER A 45 -8.55 0.39 11.80
CA SER A 45 -9.13 1.60 12.41
C SER A 45 -8.18 2.80 12.47
N LYS A 46 -6.89 2.61 12.19
CA LYS A 46 -5.84 3.64 12.32
C LYS A 46 -5.14 3.96 11.01
N ILE A 47 -5.60 3.41 9.88
CA ILE A 47 -5.05 3.74 8.56
C ILE A 47 -5.45 5.17 8.21
N VAL A 48 -4.47 6.08 8.19
CA VAL A 48 -4.68 7.49 7.83
C VAL A 48 -4.35 7.76 6.35
N HIS A 49 -3.58 6.89 5.71
CA HIS A 49 -3.20 6.98 4.30
C HIS A 49 -2.72 5.62 3.77
N GLY A 50 -3.01 5.30 2.50
CA GLY A 50 -2.72 4.00 1.90
C GLY A 50 -3.75 2.92 2.25
N GLY A 51 -3.33 1.65 2.22
CA GLY A 51 -4.21 0.49 2.45
C GLY A 51 -4.90 -0.05 1.20
N GLU A 52 -4.65 0.58 0.05
CA GLU A 52 -5.08 0.10 -1.25
C GLU A 52 -4.44 -1.25 -1.58
N ARG A 53 -5.17 -2.11 -2.30
CA ARG A 53 -4.78 -3.47 -2.60
C ARG A 53 -5.23 -3.86 -4.00
N ASP A 54 -4.31 -4.39 -4.80
CA ASP A 54 -4.61 -4.94 -6.12
C ASP A 54 -3.93 -6.30 -6.29
N GLU A 55 -4.69 -7.36 -5.97
CA GLU A 55 -4.22 -8.74 -6.17
C GLU A 55 -4.06 -9.09 -7.65
N LYS A 56 -4.75 -8.40 -8.57
CA LYS A 56 -4.66 -8.68 -10.00
C LYS A 56 -3.32 -8.26 -10.60
N ARG A 57 -2.58 -7.40 -9.90
CA ARG A 57 -1.26 -6.92 -10.29
C ARG A 57 -0.09 -7.75 -9.75
N LEU A 58 -0.35 -8.82 -9.00
CA LEU A 58 0.69 -9.74 -8.48
C LEU A 58 1.58 -10.39 -9.55
#